data_AF-X1IBQ1-F1
#
_entry.id   AF-X1IBQ1-F1
#
_cell.length_a   1.000
_cell.length_b   1.000
_cell.length_c   1.000
_cell.angle_alpha   90.00
_cell.angle_beta   90.00
_cell.angle_gamma   90.00
#
_symmetry.space_group_name_H-M   'P 1'
#
loop_
_entity.id
_entity.type
_entity.pdbx_description
1 polymer ?
#
loop_
_entity_poly.entity_id
_entity_poly.type
_entity_poly.pdbx_seq_one_letter_code
_entity_poly.pdbx_strand_id
1 'polypeptide(L)' 'IFSRISNLVTVRSDVFTAYILVRIGTDGPQKRVIAILDRSDVYSGKDKVRLVALHYVPDPR' A
#
# COMPACT_ATOMS: atom_id res chain seq x y z
N ILE A 1 4.13 14.48 -21.80
CA ILE A 1 5.47 13.92 -22.12
C ILE A 1 6.48 14.22 -21.02
N PHE A 2 6.67 15.48 -20.61
CA PHE A 2 7.61 15.84 -19.53
C PHE A 2 7.37 15.11 -18.20
N SER A 3 6.11 14.96 -17.74
CA SER A 3 5.84 14.27 -16.46
C SER A 3 6.21 12.77 -16.46
N ARG A 4 6.14 12.10 -17.62
CA ARG A 4 6.55 10.70 -17.76
C ARG A 4 8.07 10.56 -17.64
N ILE A 5 8.82 11.49 -18.23
CA ILE A 5 10.29 11.49 -18.16
C ILE A 5 10.75 11.89 -16.74
N SER A 6 10.09 12.87 -16.10
CA SER A 6 10.41 13.21 -14.70
C SER A 6 10.17 12.07 -13.72
N ASN A 7 9.14 11.23 -13.92
CA ASN A 7 8.96 10.01 -13.12
C ASN A 7 10.10 9.00 -13.34
N LEU A 8 10.66 8.92 -14.56
CA LEU A 8 11.79 8.03 -14.87
C LEU A 8 13.10 8.50 -14.19
N VAL A 9 13.26 9.81 -13.98
CA VAL A 9 14.50 10.43 -13.47
C VAL A 9 14.44 10.73 -11.97
N THR A 10 13.26 10.70 -11.35
CA THR A 10 13.12 10.88 -9.90
C THR A 10 13.35 9.54 -9.20
N VAL A 11 14.28 9.49 -8.23
CA VAL A 11 14.46 8.35 -7.33
C VAL A 11 13.28 8.29 -6.35
N ARG A 12 12.11 7.89 -6.85
CA ARG A 12 10.89 7.70 -6.06
C ARG A 12 10.73 6.21 -5.81
N SER A 13 10.55 5.82 -4.55
CA SER A 13 10.06 4.47 -4.27
C SER A 13 8.58 4.41 -4.63
N ASP A 14 8.27 3.75 -5.76
CA ASP A 14 6.90 3.40 -6.12
C ASP A 14 6.43 2.12 -5.41
N VAL A 15 7.26 1.54 -4.54
CA VAL A 15 6.89 0.45 -3.63
C VAL A 15 6.91 0.95 -2.18
N PHE A 16 5.86 0.65 -1.42
CA PHE A 16 5.75 1.05 -0.01
C PHE A 16 5.05 -0.01 0.85
N THR A 17 5.40 -0.01 2.14
CA THR A 17 4.80 -0.91 3.14
C THR A 17 3.73 -0.16 3.92
N ALA A 18 2.54 -0.75 4.04
CA ALA A 18 1.44 -0.24 4.84
C ALA A 18 1.12 -1.19 5.99
N TYR A 19 0.95 -0.64 7.19
CA TYR A 19 0.36 -1.36 8.32
C TYR A 19 -1.11 -0.97 8.45
N ILE A 20 -1.99 -1.95 8.25
CA ILE A 20 -3.44 -1.75 8.20
C ILE A 20 -4.05 -2.44 9.42
N LEU A 21 -4.78 -1.66 10.23
CA LEU A 21 -5.59 -2.17 11.34
C LEU A 21 -7.06 -1.91 11.01
N VAL A 22 -7.84 -3.00 10.99
CA VAL A 22 -9.30 -2.94 10.85
C VAL A 22 -9.90 -3.38 12.18
N ARG A 23 -10.73 -2.53 12.78
CA ARG A 23 -11.48 -2.84 14.00
C ARG A 23 -12.96 -2.65 13.76
N ILE A 24 -13.77 -3.59 14.24
CA ILE A 24 -15.23 -3.47 14.24
C ILE A 24 -15.67 -2.98 15.62
N GLY A 25 -16.17 -1.74 15.73
CA GLY A 25 -16.56 -1.12 17.00
C GLY A 25 -15.37 -0.60 17.83
N THR A 26 -15.64 0.02 18.99
CA THR A 26 -14.59 0.56 19.88
C THR A 26 -13.73 -0.54 20.50
N ASP A 27 -14.38 -1.62 20.93
CA ASP A 27 -13.77 -2.73 21.70
C ASP A 27 -13.92 -4.10 21.01
N GLY A 28 -14.39 -4.12 19.76
CA GLY A 28 -14.60 -5.36 19.03
C GLY A 28 -13.33 -5.90 18.36
N PRO A 29 -13.47 -7.01 17.63
CA PRO A 29 -12.34 -7.74 17.07
C PRO A 29 -11.50 -6.87 16.14
N GLN A 30 -10.18 -7.07 16.20
CA GLN A 30 -9.20 -6.39 15.37
C GLN A 30 -8.55 -7.38 14.40
N LYS A 31 -8.29 -6.92 13.17
CA LYS A 31 -7.42 -7.59 12.21
C LYS A 31 -6.31 -6.65 11.82
N ARG A 32 -5.08 -7.16 11.82
CA ARG A 32 -3.87 -6.37 11.54
C ARG A 32 -3.14 -7.04 10.39
N VAL A 33 -2.70 -6.24 9.44
CA VAL A 33 -2.10 -6.72 8.21
C VAL A 33 -0.96 -5.80 7.80
N ILE A 34 0.16 -6.36 7.38
CA ILE A 34 1.22 -5.65 6.67
C ILE A 34 1.04 -5.91 5.18
N ALA A 35 0.93 -4.87 4.39
CA ALA A 35 0.81 -4.94 2.94
C ALA A 35 2.01 -4.28 2.26
N ILE A 36 2.53 -4.89 1.21
CA ILE A 36 3.47 -4.25 0.28
C ILE A 36 2.67 -3.85 -0.95
N LEU A 37 2.71 -2.58 -1.30
CA LEU A 37 1.93 -1.96 -2.37
C LEU A 37 2.88 -1.37 -3.41
N ASP A 38 2.55 -1.58 -4.68
CA ASP A 38 3.33 -1.11 -5.83
C ASP A 38 2.47 -0.21 -6.72
N ARG A 39 2.94 1.02 -6.90
CA ARG A 39 2.31 2.09 -7.69
C ARG A 39 3.11 2.46 -8.94
N SER A 40 4.02 1.61 -9.40
CA SER A 40 4.90 1.87 -10.56
C SER A 40 4.12 2.09 -11.87
N ASP A 41 2.90 1.53 -11.96
CA ASP A 41 1.98 1.66 -13.10
C ASP A 41 0.77 2.57 -12.78
N VAL A 42 0.92 3.50 -11.81
CA VAL A 42 -0.14 4.44 -11.40
C VAL A 42 0.21 5.84 -11.89
N TYR A 43 -0.41 6.25 -12.99
CA TYR A 43 -0.18 7.54 -13.66
C TYR A 43 -1.34 8.53 -13.49
N SER A 44 -2.50 8.06 -13.05
CA SER A 44 -3.73 8.81 -12.84
C SER A 44 -4.50 8.27 -11.63
N GLY A 45 -5.46 9.05 -11.11
CA GLY A 45 -6.31 8.62 -9.99
C GLY A 45 -7.27 7.47 -10.31
N LYS A 46 -7.36 7.04 -11.57
CA LYS A 46 -8.16 5.88 -12.00
C LYS A 46 -7.36 4.58 -12.00
N ASP A 47 -6.03 4.66 -11.96
CA ASP A 47 -5.15 3.50 -12.01
C ASP A 47 -5.12 2.82 -10.65
N LYS A 48 -4.93 1.50 -10.66
CA LYS A 48 -4.97 0.69 -9.45
C LYS A 48 -3.56 0.42 -8.94
N VAL A 49 -3.38 0.56 -7.63
CA VAL A 49 -2.17 0.11 -6.94
C VAL A 49 -2.18 -1.42 -6.91
N ARG A 50 -1.03 -2.04 -7.21
CA ARG A 50 -0.85 -3.48 -7.16
C ARG A 50 -0.50 -3.92 -5.74
N LEU A 51 -1.19 -4.95 -5.23
CA LEU A 51 -0.82 -5.60 -3.97
C LEU A 51 0.27 -6.64 -4.26
N VAL A 52 1.46 -6.44 -3.72
CA VAL A 52 2.62 -7.31 -3.92
C VAL A 52 2.65 -8.42 -2.87
N ALA A 53 2.43 -8.06 -1.61
CA ALA A 53 2.43 -9.00 -0.50
C ALA A 53 1.40 -8.58 0.55
N LEU A 54 0.83 -9.58 1.21
CA LEU A 54 -0.10 -9.39 2.32
C LEU A 54 0.28 -10.36 3.43
N HIS A 55 0.64 -9.84 4.60
CA HIS A 55 1.02 -10.62 5.76
C HIS A 55 0.06 -10.32 6.92
N TYR A 56 -0.70 -11.33 7.33
CA TYR A 56 -1.55 -11.23 8.51
C TYR A 56 -0.69 -11.20 9.77
N VAL A 57 -0.93 -10.19 10.62
CA VAL A 57 -0.24 -10.05 11.90
C VAL A 57 -1.11 -10.71 12.99
N PRO A 58 -0.68 -11.84 13.58
CA PRO A 58 -1.43 -12.55 14.61
C PRO A 58 -1.70 -11.65 15.81
N ASP A 59 -2.90 -11.75 16.41
CA ASP A 59 -3.22 -11.01 17.65
C ASP A 59 -2.14 -11.30 18.71
N PRO A 60 -1.52 -10.28 19.32
CA PRO A 60 -0.51 -10.48 20.36
C PRO A 60 -1.09 -11.01 21.67
N ARG A 61 -2.42 -11.18 21.76
CA ARG A 61 -3.14 -11.64 22.96
C ARG A 61 -3.64 -13.06 22.81
#